data_AF-A0A0F8YA92-F1
#
_entry.id   AF-A0A0F8YA92-F1
#
_cell.length_a   1.000
_cell.length_b   1.000
_cell.length_c   1.000
_cell.angle_alpha   90.00
_cell.angle_beta   90.00
_cell.angle_gamma   90.00
#
_symmetry.space_group_name_H-M   'P 1'
#
loop_
_entity.id
_entity.type
_entity.pdbx_description
1 polymer ?
#
loop_
_entity_poly.entity_id
_entity_poly.type
_entity_poly.pdbx_seq_one_letter_code
_entity_poly.pdbx_strand_id
1 'polypeptide(L)'
;MTKTGRRKSERSTRAKLFSPGRPPVWQRETLCRFWRGIAMGLSSEEAAVEAGVSAPVGSRWFRSSGGMPPTHLAPSAALLKSRNLTFADREEIALECARGTGVRTIARKLGRSPSTISREIRRNSATRGGDFDYRALTAQWHADRAARRPKISKLASNPTLHDYVQDRLAGLITTPKGVAFDGPIVVWKKRRAVHRQSRRWSLAWSPEQIAQRLKVDFPEDPTMRISHEAIYQALYIQGRGALKRELSACLRSGRALRLPRERARNRGKSFLTNALMISDRPAEIDDRAVPGH
;
A
#
# COMPACT_ATOMS: atom_id res chain seq x y z
N MET A 1 -41.46 40.12 -17.56
CA MET A 1 -40.10 39.72 -17.09
C MET A 1 -40.22 38.56 -16.11
N THR A 2 -40.11 37.32 -16.58
CA THR A 2 -39.99 36.11 -15.76
C THR A 2 -38.80 35.33 -16.33
N LYS A 3 -37.71 35.20 -15.56
CA LYS A 3 -36.48 34.53 -16.01
C LYS A 3 -36.77 33.05 -16.29
N THR A 4 -36.90 32.72 -17.57
CA THR A 4 -37.02 31.37 -18.11
C THR A 4 -35.79 30.52 -17.76
N GLY A 5 -36.05 29.45 -16.98
CA GLY A 5 -35.32 28.18 -16.89
C GLY A 5 -33.78 28.20 -16.95
N ARG A 6 -33.11 28.32 -15.80
CA ARG A 6 -31.73 27.80 -15.66
C ARG A 6 -31.71 26.32 -16.03
N ARG A 7 -30.89 25.94 -17.03
CA ARG A 7 -30.74 24.53 -17.43
C ARG A 7 -30.30 23.70 -16.21
N LYS A 8 -30.88 22.52 -16.02
CA LYS A 8 -30.54 21.57 -14.95
C LYS A 8 -29.00 21.38 -14.82
N SER A 9 -28.28 21.38 -15.93
CA SER A 9 -26.81 21.29 -15.99
C SER A 9 -26.06 22.43 -15.26
N GLU A 10 -26.63 23.63 -15.16
CA GLU A 10 -26.02 24.79 -14.47
C GLU A 10 -26.00 24.66 -12.95
N ARG A 11 -26.74 23.70 -12.39
CA ARG A 11 -26.73 23.38 -10.95
C ARG A 11 -25.56 22.47 -10.56
N SER A 12 -24.87 21.87 -11.53
CA SER A 12 -23.68 21.06 -11.28
C SER A 12 -22.45 21.95 -11.25
N THR A 13 -21.75 21.99 -10.12
CA THR A 13 -20.59 22.86 -9.91
C THR A 13 -19.28 22.27 -10.46
N ARG A 14 -19.32 21.50 -11.56
CA ARG A 14 -18.17 20.67 -11.98
C ARG A 14 -17.97 20.59 -13.49
N ALA A 15 -16.71 20.45 -13.90
CA ALA A 15 -16.29 20.15 -15.28
C ALA A 15 -16.76 18.77 -15.79
N LYS A 16 -16.76 18.61 -17.13
CA LYS A 16 -17.18 17.41 -17.89
C LYS A 16 -16.36 16.17 -17.50
N LEU A 17 -17.01 15.00 -17.37
CA LEU A 17 -16.37 13.77 -16.88
C LEU A 17 -16.41 12.63 -17.89
N PHE A 18 -15.40 11.77 -17.82
CA PHE A 18 -15.40 10.45 -18.44
C PHE A 18 -15.90 9.42 -17.42
N SER A 19 -16.83 8.55 -17.83
CA SER A 19 -17.28 7.41 -17.03
C SER A 19 -16.19 6.33 -17.02
N PRO A 20 -15.95 5.59 -15.92
CA PRO A 20 -14.81 4.67 -15.82
C PRO A 20 -15.01 3.34 -16.57
N GLY A 21 -16.14 3.14 -17.25
CA GLY A 21 -16.51 1.84 -17.84
C GLY A 21 -17.09 0.87 -16.80
N ARG A 22 -16.90 -0.45 -17.02
CA ARG A 22 -17.46 -1.54 -16.19
C ARG A 22 -17.07 -1.37 -14.71
N PRO A 23 -17.99 -1.57 -13.76
CA PRO A 23 -17.69 -1.47 -12.34
C PRO A 23 -16.48 -2.34 -11.97
N PRO A 24 -15.42 -1.74 -11.41
CA PRO A 24 -14.22 -2.47 -11.05
C PRO A 24 -14.54 -3.46 -9.90
N VAL A 25 -13.97 -4.68 -9.96
CA VAL A 25 -13.84 -5.66 -8.85
C VAL A 25 -13.13 -5.10 -7.59
N TRP A 26 -12.87 -3.79 -7.55
CA TRP A 26 -12.00 -3.09 -6.63
C TRP A 26 -12.79 -2.31 -5.58
N GLN A 27 -13.98 -2.80 -5.21
CA GLN A 27 -14.75 -2.18 -4.14
C GLN A 27 -13.91 -2.17 -2.87
N ARG A 28 -13.93 -1.03 -2.16
CA ARG A 28 -13.14 -0.83 -0.95
C ARG A 28 -13.38 -1.94 0.08
N GLU A 29 -14.61 -2.35 0.27
CA GLU A 29 -14.97 -3.39 1.23
C GLU A 29 -14.37 -4.75 0.87
N THR A 30 -14.48 -5.17 -0.39
CA THR A 30 -13.85 -6.37 -0.94
C THR A 30 -12.33 -6.35 -0.69
N LEU A 31 -11.69 -5.23 -1.02
CA LEU A 31 -10.25 -5.05 -0.78
C LEU A 31 -9.90 -5.09 0.71
N CYS A 32 -10.70 -4.49 1.58
CA CYS A 32 -10.48 -4.51 3.03
C CYS A 32 -10.66 -5.93 3.60
N ARG A 33 -11.67 -6.70 3.17
CA ARG A 33 -11.84 -8.11 3.55
C ARG A 33 -10.65 -8.94 3.11
N PHE A 34 -10.24 -8.80 1.85
CA PHE A 34 -9.05 -9.45 1.31
C PHE A 34 -7.82 -9.18 2.20
N TRP A 35 -7.49 -7.90 2.46
CA TRP A 35 -6.31 -7.56 3.25
C TRP A 35 -6.42 -7.94 4.72
N ARG A 36 -7.63 -8.07 5.28
CA ARG A 36 -7.86 -8.64 6.61
C ARG A 36 -7.54 -10.13 6.62
N GLY A 37 -8.04 -10.91 5.66
CA GLY A 37 -7.70 -12.33 5.51
C GLY A 37 -6.20 -12.57 5.38
N ILE A 38 -5.52 -11.76 4.56
CA ILE A 38 -4.06 -11.77 4.44
C ILE A 38 -3.37 -11.52 5.79
N ALA A 39 -3.86 -10.56 6.58
CA ALA A 39 -3.29 -10.23 7.89
C ALA A 39 -3.48 -11.36 8.92
N MET A 40 -4.58 -12.12 8.82
CA MET A 40 -4.86 -13.32 9.62
C MET A 40 -4.04 -14.54 9.18
N GLY A 41 -3.27 -14.44 8.10
CA GLY A 41 -2.34 -15.48 7.65
C GLY A 41 -2.83 -16.32 6.47
N LEU A 42 -4.09 -16.15 6.02
CA LEU A 42 -4.63 -16.84 4.85
C LEU A 42 -3.76 -16.62 3.62
N SER A 43 -3.74 -17.55 2.67
CA SER A 43 -3.07 -17.38 1.38
C SER A 43 -3.73 -16.28 0.54
N SER A 44 -3.05 -15.82 -0.52
CA SER A 44 -3.65 -14.81 -1.42
C SER A 44 -4.82 -15.33 -2.24
N GLU A 45 -4.99 -16.65 -2.32
CA GLU A 45 -6.06 -17.30 -3.07
C GLU A 45 -7.27 -17.51 -2.17
N GLU A 46 -7.06 -18.05 -0.97
CA GLU A 46 -8.11 -18.18 0.07
C GLU A 46 -8.70 -16.82 0.46
N ALA A 47 -7.85 -15.82 0.72
CA ALA A 47 -8.33 -14.47 1.04
C ALA A 47 -9.12 -13.82 -0.11
N ALA A 48 -8.87 -14.24 -1.36
CA ALA A 48 -9.63 -13.78 -2.52
C ALA A 48 -11.04 -14.37 -2.49
N VAL A 49 -11.12 -15.69 -2.28
CA VAL A 49 -12.39 -16.41 -2.20
C VAL A 49 -13.23 -15.88 -1.04
N GLU A 50 -12.64 -15.67 0.14
CA GLU A 50 -13.31 -15.07 1.31
C GLU A 50 -13.81 -13.64 1.03
N ALA A 51 -13.05 -12.87 0.25
CA ALA A 51 -13.47 -11.52 -0.17
C ALA A 51 -14.57 -11.53 -1.26
N GLY A 52 -14.91 -12.68 -1.83
CA GLY A 52 -15.90 -12.83 -2.91
C GLY A 52 -15.32 -12.57 -4.30
N VAL A 53 -14.03 -12.80 -4.53
CA VAL A 53 -13.37 -12.62 -5.83
C VAL A 53 -12.58 -13.86 -6.24
N SER A 54 -12.34 -14.03 -7.54
CA SER A 54 -11.58 -15.18 -8.05
C SER A 54 -10.14 -15.21 -7.50
N ALA A 55 -9.62 -16.41 -7.22
CA ALA A 55 -8.25 -16.63 -6.72
C ALA A 55 -7.14 -15.93 -7.55
N PRO A 56 -7.17 -15.93 -8.91
CA PRO A 56 -6.18 -15.20 -9.71
C PRO A 56 -6.16 -13.69 -9.47
N VAL A 57 -7.31 -13.08 -9.15
CA VAL A 57 -7.42 -11.64 -8.84
C VAL A 57 -6.74 -11.34 -7.50
N GLY A 58 -6.98 -12.13 -6.46
CA GLY A 58 -6.30 -11.98 -5.17
C GLY A 58 -4.78 -12.13 -5.29
N SER A 59 -4.32 -13.11 -6.06
CA SER A 59 -2.90 -13.27 -6.41
C SER A 59 -2.32 -12.05 -7.12
N ARG A 60 -3.08 -11.42 -8.03
CA ARG A 60 -2.67 -10.17 -8.71
C ARG A 60 -2.59 -9.00 -7.73
N TRP A 61 -3.61 -8.80 -6.89
CA TRP A 61 -3.66 -7.74 -5.88
C TRP A 61 -2.51 -7.84 -4.87
N PHE A 62 -2.21 -9.06 -4.42
CA PHE A 62 -1.10 -9.29 -3.50
C PHE A 62 0.24 -8.88 -4.14
N ARG A 63 0.49 -9.29 -5.40
CA ARG A 63 1.73 -8.99 -6.11
C ARG A 63 1.88 -7.51 -6.47
N SER A 64 0.79 -6.87 -6.94
CA SER A 64 0.80 -5.46 -7.34
C SER A 64 1.09 -4.53 -6.16
N SER A 65 0.64 -4.91 -4.96
CA SER A 65 0.86 -4.15 -3.73
C SER A 65 2.10 -4.61 -2.95
N GLY A 66 2.96 -5.45 -3.55
CA GLY A 66 4.21 -5.90 -2.92
C GLY A 66 4.03 -6.80 -1.70
N GLY A 67 2.85 -7.38 -1.52
CA GLY A 67 2.48 -8.18 -0.36
C GLY A 67 2.06 -7.36 0.88
N MET A 68 1.74 -6.08 0.71
CA MET A 68 1.22 -5.20 1.76
C MET A 68 -0.08 -4.51 1.38
N PRO A 69 -0.98 -4.24 2.34
CA PRO A 69 -2.12 -3.39 2.08
C PRO A 69 -1.67 -1.94 1.84
N PRO A 70 -2.24 -1.24 0.84
CA PRO A 70 -2.22 0.22 0.81
C PRO A 70 -2.77 0.79 2.13
N THR A 71 -2.24 1.92 2.60
CA THR A 71 -2.56 2.46 3.95
C THR A 71 -4.05 2.68 4.19
N HIS A 72 -4.81 3.05 3.16
CA HIS A 72 -6.25 3.23 3.29
C HIS A 72 -7.03 1.90 3.34
N LEU A 73 -6.41 0.76 3.01
CA LEU A 73 -6.99 -0.60 3.04
C LEU A 73 -6.44 -1.47 4.16
N ALA A 74 -5.45 -0.99 4.92
CA ALA A 74 -4.88 -1.71 6.03
C ALA A 74 -5.95 -2.00 7.10
N PRO A 75 -5.85 -3.12 7.85
CA PRO A 75 -6.78 -3.40 8.96
C PRO A 75 -6.81 -2.30 10.03
N SER A 76 -5.69 -1.59 10.20
CA SER A 76 -5.56 -0.43 11.09
C SER A 76 -6.08 0.88 10.49
N ALA A 77 -6.48 0.89 9.22
CA ALA A 77 -7.10 2.06 8.63
C ALA A 77 -8.42 2.35 9.35
N ALA A 78 -8.67 3.61 9.67
CA ALA A 78 -9.93 4.01 10.28
C ALA A 78 -11.08 3.44 9.45
N LEU A 79 -11.92 2.61 10.09
CA LEU A 79 -13.22 2.25 9.54
C LEU A 79 -13.92 3.56 9.21
N LEU A 80 -14.55 3.65 8.05
CA LEU A 80 -15.41 4.78 7.71
C LEU A 80 -16.64 4.71 8.62
N LYS A 81 -16.48 5.00 9.91
CA LYS A 81 -17.57 5.19 10.86
C LYS A 81 -18.41 6.32 10.27
N SER A 82 -19.68 6.03 9.98
CA SER A 82 -20.87 6.90 9.82
C SER A 82 -20.76 8.32 9.21
N ARG A 83 -19.60 8.86 8.89
CA ARG A 83 -19.39 10.22 8.38
C ARG A 83 -19.54 10.29 6.86
N ASN A 84 -19.30 9.18 6.17
CA ASN A 84 -19.29 9.09 4.72
C ASN A 84 -20.35 8.08 4.27
N LEU A 85 -21.06 8.41 3.19
CA LEU A 85 -22.01 7.48 2.56
C LEU A 85 -21.28 6.22 2.08
N THR A 86 -21.86 5.04 2.35
CA THR A 86 -21.38 3.75 1.85
C THR A 86 -21.79 3.54 0.39
N PHE A 87 -21.37 2.43 -0.22
CA PHE A 87 -21.88 2.08 -1.55
C PHE A 87 -23.38 1.73 -1.50
N ALA A 88 -23.81 0.97 -0.49
CA ALA A 88 -25.23 0.66 -0.26
C ALA A 88 -26.07 1.94 -0.08
N ASP A 89 -25.59 2.92 0.70
CA ASP A 89 -26.25 4.22 0.83
C ASP A 89 -26.41 4.89 -0.55
N ARG A 90 -25.39 4.79 -1.43
CA ARG A 90 -25.45 5.37 -2.77
C ARG A 90 -26.40 4.62 -3.70
N GLU A 91 -26.49 3.30 -3.61
CA GLU A 91 -27.47 2.51 -4.38
C GLU A 91 -28.89 2.88 -3.98
N GLU A 92 -29.16 2.98 -2.68
CA GLU A 92 -30.46 3.39 -2.17
C GLU A 92 -30.83 4.81 -2.62
N ILE A 93 -29.88 5.76 -2.59
CA ILE A 93 -30.09 7.11 -3.14
C ILE A 93 -30.45 7.03 -4.63
N ALA A 94 -29.82 6.16 -5.41
CA ALA A 94 -30.12 6.02 -6.84
C ALA A 94 -31.52 5.46 -7.10
N LEU A 95 -31.93 4.43 -6.36
CA LEU A 95 -33.28 3.87 -6.44
C LEU A 95 -34.35 4.90 -6.07
N GLU A 96 -34.14 5.62 -4.98
CA GLU A 96 -35.09 6.64 -4.51
C GLU A 96 -35.14 7.87 -5.43
N CYS A 97 -34.00 8.25 -6.04
CA CYS A 97 -34.01 9.28 -7.08
C CYS A 97 -34.80 8.85 -8.32
N ALA A 98 -34.68 7.59 -8.74
CA ALA A 98 -35.46 7.03 -9.86
C ALA A 98 -36.96 6.98 -9.57
N ARG A 99 -37.34 6.78 -8.30
CA ARG A 99 -38.74 6.86 -7.82
C ARG A 99 -39.28 8.28 -7.68
N GLY A 100 -38.44 9.32 -7.81
CA GLY A 100 -38.84 10.70 -7.61
C GLY A 100 -38.99 11.13 -6.14
N THR A 101 -38.44 10.35 -5.21
CA THR A 101 -38.55 10.62 -3.77
C THR A 101 -37.78 11.89 -3.37
N GLY A 102 -38.39 12.73 -2.52
CA GLY A 102 -37.76 13.96 -2.03
C GLY A 102 -36.53 13.72 -1.12
N VAL A 103 -35.53 14.60 -1.23
CA VAL A 103 -34.23 14.50 -0.51
C VAL A 103 -34.37 14.31 1.01
N ARG A 104 -35.35 14.96 1.66
CA ARG A 104 -35.59 14.84 3.11
C ARG A 104 -36.08 13.44 3.49
N THR A 105 -36.88 12.81 2.64
CA THR A 105 -37.38 11.44 2.84
C THR A 105 -36.25 10.43 2.69
N ILE A 106 -35.42 10.58 1.65
CA ILE A 106 -34.23 9.76 1.43
C ILE A 106 -33.29 9.84 2.64
N ALA A 107 -33.06 11.06 3.14
CA ALA A 107 -32.24 11.30 4.32
C ALA A 107 -32.78 10.60 5.57
N ARG A 108 -34.09 10.66 5.82
CA ARG A 108 -34.71 9.95 6.95
C ARG A 108 -34.57 8.44 6.81
N LYS A 109 -34.81 7.89 5.62
CA LYS A 109 -34.69 6.45 5.32
C LYS A 109 -33.28 5.93 5.60
N LEU A 110 -32.26 6.71 5.26
CA LEU A 110 -30.86 6.34 5.44
C LEU A 110 -30.25 6.77 6.79
N GLY A 111 -31.01 7.43 7.66
CA GLY A 111 -30.48 8.01 8.90
C GLY A 111 -29.37 9.04 8.68
N ARG A 112 -29.45 9.83 7.59
CA ARG A 112 -28.45 10.85 7.19
C ARG A 112 -29.03 12.25 7.25
N SER A 113 -28.16 13.26 7.26
CA SER A 113 -28.62 14.65 7.13
C SER A 113 -29.12 14.93 5.69
N PRO A 114 -30.21 15.69 5.50
CA PRO A 114 -30.68 16.11 4.18
C PRO A 114 -29.62 16.87 3.37
N SER A 115 -28.75 17.61 4.05
CA SER A 115 -27.64 18.32 3.42
C SER A 115 -26.58 17.38 2.84
N THR A 116 -26.33 16.22 3.46
CA THR A 116 -25.42 15.20 2.93
C THR A 116 -25.95 14.62 1.63
N ILE A 117 -27.23 14.22 1.62
CA ILE A 117 -27.88 13.64 0.45
C ILE A 117 -27.97 14.66 -0.69
N SER A 118 -28.38 15.89 -0.39
CA SER A 118 -28.44 16.98 -1.37
C SER A 118 -27.07 17.25 -2.02
N ARG A 119 -26.00 17.29 -1.21
CA ARG A 119 -24.65 17.52 -1.70
C ARG A 119 -24.13 16.31 -2.50
N GLU A 120 -24.45 15.08 -2.13
CA GLU A 120 -24.06 13.88 -2.89
C GLU A 120 -24.69 13.87 -4.28
N ILE A 121 -26.01 14.09 -4.36
CA ILE A 121 -26.74 14.12 -5.62
C ILE A 121 -26.20 15.24 -6.52
N ARG A 122 -26.12 16.47 -6.00
CA ARG A 122 -25.66 17.63 -6.77
C ARG A 122 -24.25 17.45 -7.36
N ARG A 123 -23.34 16.81 -6.62
CA ARG A 123 -21.95 16.59 -7.06
C ARG A 123 -21.81 15.48 -8.10
N ASN A 124 -22.68 14.46 -8.06
CA ASN A 124 -22.50 13.21 -8.79
C ASN A 124 -23.55 12.94 -9.88
N SER A 125 -24.60 13.75 -10.01
CA SER A 125 -25.54 13.64 -11.13
C SER A 125 -24.87 13.95 -12.47
N ALA A 126 -25.13 13.12 -13.47
CA ALA A 126 -24.65 13.32 -14.83
C ALA A 126 -25.31 14.55 -15.44
N THR A 127 -24.54 15.36 -16.19
CA THR A 127 -25.02 16.58 -16.84
C THR A 127 -25.03 16.49 -18.37
N ARG A 128 -24.54 15.40 -18.95
CA ARG A 128 -24.39 15.24 -20.41
C ARG A 128 -25.70 15.03 -21.16
N GLY A 129 -26.78 14.61 -20.49
CA GLY A 129 -28.05 14.24 -21.14
C GLY A 129 -29.20 15.22 -20.96
N GLY A 130 -28.96 16.43 -20.42
CA GLY A 130 -30.04 17.38 -20.07
C GLY A 130 -30.84 17.00 -18.81
N ASP A 131 -30.87 15.70 -18.47
CA ASP A 131 -31.47 15.17 -17.25
C ASP A 131 -30.50 14.98 -16.07
N PHE A 132 -31.08 14.92 -14.87
CA PHE A 132 -30.40 14.94 -13.58
C PHE A 132 -30.12 13.51 -13.07
N ASP A 133 -29.55 12.65 -13.93
CA ASP A 133 -29.39 11.23 -13.62
C ASP A 133 -28.30 10.98 -12.58
N TYR A 134 -28.71 10.53 -11.39
CA TYR A 134 -27.78 10.09 -10.35
C TYR A 134 -27.45 8.60 -10.52
N ARG A 135 -26.16 8.26 -10.62
CA ARG A 135 -25.68 6.88 -10.72
C ARG A 135 -24.76 6.52 -9.55
N ALA A 136 -25.15 5.51 -8.77
CA ALA A 136 -24.42 5.06 -7.58
C ALA A 136 -22.96 4.67 -7.89
N LEU A 137 -22.73 3.91 -8.95
CA LEU A 137 -21.40 3.47 -9.39
C LEU A 137 -20.46 4.65 -9.67
N THR A 138 -20.95 5.67 -10.36
CA THR A 138 -20.18 6.88 -10.69
C THR A 138 -19.85 7.68 -9.42
N ALA A 139 -20.84 7.85 -8.54
CA ALA A 139 -20.67 8.52 -7.25
C ALA A 139 -19.63 7.80 -6.38
N GLN A 140 -19.69 6.47 -6.32
CA GLN A 140 -18.72 5.65 -5.60
C GLN A 140 -17.31 5.79 -6.16
N TRP A 141 -17.14 5.72 -7.48
CA TRP A 141 -15.85 5.92 -8.12
C TRP A 141 -15.24 7.29 -7.80
N HIS A 142 -16.06 8.35 -7.79
CA HIS A 142 -15.60 9.67 -7.38
C HIS A 142 -15.18 9.73 -5.92
N ALA A 143 -15.95 9.09 -5.02
CA ALA A 143 -15.60 8.99 -3.61
C ALA A 143 -14.27 8.25 -3.41
N ASP A 144 -14.08 7.11 -4.07
CA ASP A 144 -12.84 6.32 -4.01
C ASP A 144 -11.64 7.08 -4.61
N ARG A 145 -11.86 7.82 -5.71
CA ARG A 145 -10.83 8.70 -6.28
C ARG A 145 -10.42 9.82 -5.34
N ALA A 146 -11.38 10.51 -4.72
CA ALA A 146 -11.11 11.56 -3.75
C ALA A 146 -10.47 11.02 -2.46
N ALA A 147 -10.79 9.80 -2.06
CA ALA A 147 -10.21 9.14 -0.89
C ALA A 147 -8.73 8.78 -1.06
N ARG A 148 -8.25 8.59 -2.30
CA ARG A 148 -6.85 8.21 -2.57
C ARG A 148 -5.82 9.17 -1.97
N ARG A 149 -6.15 10.47 -1.83
CA ARG A 149 -5.31 11.55 -1.24
C ARG A 149 -3.80 11.23 -1.31
N PRO A 150 -3.22 11.09 -2.52
CA PRO A 150 -1.83 10.69 -2.64
C PRO A 150 -0.97 11.77 -1.98
N LYS A 151 -0.18 11.38 -0.99
CA LYS A 151 0.86 12.23 -0.39
C LYS A 151 2.20 11.82 -0.99
N ILE A 152 3.01 12.81 -1.34
CA ILE A 152 4.41 12.58 -1.72
C ILE A 152 5.09 11.88 -0.54
N SER A 153 5.81 10.79 -0.81
CA SER A 153 6.51 10.05 0.23
C SER A 153 7.70 10.87 0.73
N LYS A 154 8.10 10.69 2.00
CA LYS A 154 9.23 11.44 2.58
C LYS A 154 10.54 11.23 1.80
N LEU A 155 10.75 10.02 1.29
CA LEU A 155 11.89 9.69 0.43
C LEU A 155 11.79 10.36 -0.95
N ALA A 156 10.59 10.52 -1.51
CA ALA A 156 10.44 11.23 -2.77
C ALA A 156 10.64 12.76 -2.62
N SER A 157 10.32 13.32 -1.44
CA SER A 157 10.48 14.76 -1.19
C SER A 157 11.89 15.16 -0.73
N ASN A 158 12.66 14.23 -0.15
CA ASN A 158 13.99 14.50 0.41
C ASN A 158 15.05 13.62 -0.29
N PRO A 159 15.78 14.19 -1.29
CA PRO A 159 16.82 13.46 -2.03
C PRO A 159 17.97 12.97 -1.15
N THR A 160 18.42 13.75 -0.16
CA THR A 160 19.56 13.35 0.68
C THR A 160 19.23 12.14 1.54
N LEU A 161 18.02 12.12 2.12
CA LEU A 161 17.50 10.96 2.85
C LEU A 161 17.31 9.75 1.92
N HIS A 162 16.82 9.99 0.71
CA HIS A 162 16.64 8.95 -0.30
C HIS A 162 17.96 8.26 -0.64
N ASP A 163 18.98 9.04 -0.98
CA ASP A 163 20.28 8.53 -1.42
C ASP A 163 20.98 7.80 -0.27
N TYR A 164 20.93 8.35 0.95
CA TYR A 164 21.45 7.66 2.14
C TYR A 164 20.80 6.29 2.34
N VAL A 165 19.46 6.21 2.26
CA VAL A 165 18.74 4.95 2.42
C VAL A 165 19.07 3.98 1.28
N GLN A 166 19.15 4.48 0.04
CA GLN A 166 19.50 3.67 -1.13
C GLN A 166 20.90 3.07 -1.01
N ASP A 167 21.89 3.87 -0.65
CA ASP A 167 23.29 3.45 -0.53
C ASP A 167 23.45 2.39 0.56
N ARG A 168 22.87 2.63 1.74
CA ARG A 168 22.94 1.67 2.86
C ARG A 168 22.23 0.35 2.55
N LEU A 169 21.12 0.39 1.79
CA LEU A 169 20.43 -0.81 1.31
C LEU A 169 21.19 -1.52 0.20
N ALA A 170 21.89 -0.79 -0.66
CA ALA A 170 22.76 -1.35 -1.68
C ALA A 170 24.00 -2.01 -1.04
N GLY A 171 24.38 -1.58 0.17
CA GLY A 171 25.63 -2.00 0.82
C GLY A 171 26.81 -1.10 0.45
N LEU A 172 26.54 0.08 -0.14
CA LEU A 172 27.55 1.09 -0.40
C LEU A 172 27.93 1.78 0.91
N ILE A 173 29.19 1.64 1.29
CA ILE A 173 29.78 2.33 2.43
C ILE A 173 30.70 3.42 1.87
N THR A 174 30.21 4.65 1.84
CA THR A 174 31.04 5.82 1.48
C THR A 174 31.77 6.30 2.73
N THR A 175 33.10 6.22 2.71
CA THR A 175 33.97 6.88 3.69
C THR A 175 34.23 8.32 3.23
N PRO A 176 34.70 9.23 4.10
CA PRO A 176 35.06 10.59 3.70
C PRO A 176 36.06 10.68 2.53
N LYS A 177 36.77 9.59 2.23
CA LYS A 177 37.75 9.47 1.14
C LYS A 177 37.17 8.85 -0.15
N GLY A 178 35.88 8.50 -0.19
CA GLY A 178 35.21 7.87 -1.34
C GLY A 178 34.44 6.59 -1.01
N VAL A 179 33.97 5.88 -2.05
CA VAL A 179 33.26 4.59 -1.92
C VAL A 179 34.25 3.54 -1.42
N ALA A 180 34.02 2.98 -0.23
CA ALA A 180 34.93 2.04 0.42
C ALA A 180 34.59 0.57 0.10
N PHE A 181 33.33 0.25 -0.15
CA PHE A 181 32.90 -1.11 -0.49
C PHE A 181 31.75 -1.08 -1.50
N ASP A 182 31.92 -1.83 -2.59
CA ASP A 182 30.83 -2.18 -3.49
C ASP A 182 29.92 -3.21 -2.81
N GLY A 183 28.63 -2.94 -2.86
CA GLY A 183 27.60 -3.82 -2.31
C GLY A 183 27.59 -5.20 -2.99
N PRO A 184 26.88 -6.19 -2.42
CA PRO A 184 26.80 -7.52 -3.00
C PRO A 184 26.11 -7.49 -4.38
N ILE A 185 26.64 -8.24 -5.36
CA ILE A 185 25.96 -8.45 -6.64
C ILE A 185 24.76 -9.37 -6.41
N VAL A 186 23.54 -8.82 -6.42
CA VAL A 186 22.31 -9.59 -6.21
C VAL A 186 21.38 -9.52 -7.42
N VAL A 187 21.08 -10.68 -8.00
CA VAL A 187 20.10 -10.81 -9.09
C VAL A 187 18.68 -10.82 -8.53
N TRP A 188 17.88 -9.80 -8.87
CA TRP A 188 16.48 -9.73 -8.50
C TRP A 188 15.60 -10.56 -9.44
N LYS A 189 15.19 -11.75 -9.00
CA LYS A 189 14.21 -12.57 -9.73
C LYS A 189 12.80 -12.19 -9.28
N LYS A 190 11.96 -11.67 -10.20
CA LYS A 190 10.54 -11.28 -10.00
C LYS A 190 9.61 -12.37 -9.42
N ARG A 191 10.11 -13.58 -9.12
CA ARG A 191 9.34 -14.75 -8.68
C ARG A 191 9.50 -15.03 -7.19
N ARG A 192 8.54 -15.78 -6.62
CA ARG A 192 8.50 -16.18 -5.19
C ARG A 192 9.57 -17.22 -4.82
N ALA A 193 10.35 -17.71 -5.77
CA ALA A 193 11.40 -18.69 -5.58
C ALA A 193 12.73 -17.98 -5.32
N VAL A 194 13.11 -17.96 -4.05
CA VAL A 194 14.43 -17.53 -3.62
C VAL A 194 15.17 -18.79 -3.28
N HIS A 195 16.22 -19.11 -4.05
CA HIS A 195 17.24 -20.01 -3.54
C HIS A 195 17.77 -19.33 -2.28
N ARG A 196 17.40 -19.85 -1.10
CA ARG A 196 17.94 -19.40 0.19
C ARG A 196 19.38 -19.92 0.29
N GLN A 197 20.25 -19.49 -0.62
CA GLN A 197 21.67 -19.62 -0.33
C GLN A 197 21.93 -18.77 0.90
N SER A 198 22.76 -19.26 1.82
CA SER A 198 23.34 -18.43 2.85
C SER A 198 24.05 -17.30 2.10
N ARG A 199 23.39 -16.14 2.03
CA ARG A 199 24.03 -14.93 1.52
C ARG A 199 25.04 -14.59 2.59
N ARG A 200 26.26 -15.14 2.44
CA ARG A 200 27.43 -14.90 3.27
C ARG A 200 27.44 -13.40 3.56
N TRP A 201 27.02 -13.11 4.79
CA TRP A 201 26.94 -11.82 5.45
C TRP A 201 26.67 -10.58 4.58
N SER A 202 25.40 -10.22 4.57
CA SER A 202 24.85 -8.91 4.20
C SER A 202 25.74 -7.73 4.63
N LEU A 203 26.58 -7.22 3.72
CA LEU A 203 27.21 -5.89 3.83
C LEU A 203 26.18 -4.75 3.79
N ALA A 204 24.97 -5.05 3.30
CA ALA A 204 23.84 -4.13 3.28
C ALA A 204 23.10 -4.06 4.63
N TRP A 205 22.71 -2.85 5.00
CA TRP A 205 22.00 -2.57 6.24
C TRP A 205 20.52 -2.95 6.13
N SER A 206 19.93 -3.42 7.23
CA SER A 206 18.48 -3.61 7.29
C SER A 206 17.75 -2.26 7.37
N PRO A 207 16.50 -2.15 6.90
CA PRO A 207 15.69 -0.94 7.10
C PRO A 207 15.60 -0.46 8.54
N GLU A 208 15.66 -1.38 9.51
CA GLU A 208 15.68 -1.07 10.94
C GLU A 208 17.01 -0.47 11.39
N GLN A 209 18.13 -1.06 10.94
CA GLN A 209 19.47 -0.52 11.21
C GLN A 209 19.62 0.89 10.61
N ILE A 210 19.14 1.10 9.38
CA ILE A 210 19.19 2.42 8.72
C ILE A 210 18.38 3.46 9.49
N ALA A 211 17.14 3.13 9.88
CA ALA A 211 16.28 4.05 10.63
C ALA A 211 16.88 4.47 11.98
N GLN A 212 17.60 3.57 12.66
CA GLN A 212 18.31 3.92 13.90
C GLN A 212 19.59 4.69 13.63
N ARG A 213 20.34 4.32 12.59
CA ARG A 213 21.61 4.98 12.26
C ARG A 213 21.44 6.44 11.85
N LEU A 214 20.37 6.76 11.14
CA LEU A 214 20.02 8.14 10.79
C LEU A 214 19.93 9.05 12.02
N LYS A 215 19.56 8.52 13.20
CA LYS A 215 19.54 9.29 14.45
C LYS A 215 20.93 9.65 14.96
N VAL A 216 21.90 8.78 14.72
CA VAL A 216 23.28 8.93 15.15
C VAL A 216 24.07 9.79 14.17
N ASP A 217 23.94 9.52 12.87
CA ASP A 217 24.69 10.24 11.84
C ASP A 217 24.18 11.67 11.63
N PHE A 218 22.89 11.92 11.91
CA PHE A 218 22.26 13.23 11.76
C PHE A 218 21.47 13.60 13.02
N PRO A 219 22.13 13.89 14.16
CA PRO A 219 21.43 14.16 15.43
C PRO A 219 20.55 15.41 15.36
N GLU A 220 21.06 16.48 14.74
CA GLU A 220 20.43 17.80 14.67
C GLU A 220 19.43 17.99 13.51
N ASP A 221 19.27 16.99 12.62
CA ASP A 221 18.38 17.09 11.47
C ASP A 221 17.16 16.13 11.59
N PRO A 222 16.01 16.61 12.07
CA PRO A 222 14.76 15.85 12.10
C PRO A 222 14.25 15.44 10.71
N THR A 223 14.64 16.14 9.65
CA THR A 223 14.23 15.80 8.28
C THR A 223 14.82 14.46 7.83
N MET A 224 15.93 14.02 8.43
CA MET A 224 16.56 12.71 8.20
C MET A 224 15.89 11.55 8.95
N ARG A 225 14.84 11.81 9.75
CA ARG A 225 14.13 10.75 10.51
C ARG A 225 13.14 10.00 9.61
N ILE A 226 13.21 8.68 9.56
CA ILE A 226 12.22 7.85 8.88
C ILE A 226 12.00 6.54 9.64
N SER A 227 10.76 6.02 9.64
CA SER A 227 10.49 4.71 10.22
C SER A 227 10.95 3.60 9.27
N HIS A 228 11.42 2.49 9.84
CA HIS A 228 11.78 1.31 9.04
C HIS A 228 10.58 0.75 8.26
N GLU A 229 9.35 0.92 8.76
CA GLU A 229 8.13 0.60 8.02
C GLU A 229 7.93 1.47 6.78
N ALA A 230 8.29 2.75 6.83
CA ALA A 230 8.22 3.61 5.65
C ALA A 230 9.26 3.21 4.59
N ILE A 231 10.47 2.79 5.01
CA ILE A 231 11.48 2.21 4.11
C ILE A 231 10.96 0.92 3.47
N TYR A 232 10.37 0.00 4.26
CA TYR A 232 9.74 -1.20 3.71
C TYR A 232 8.60 -0.87 2.74
N GLN A 233 7.77 0.11 3.05
CA GLN A 233 6.69 0.56 2.16
C GLN A 233 7.24 1.10 0.84
N ALA A 234 8.35 1.82 0.85
CA ALA A 234 9.01 2.31 -0.37
C ALA A 234 9.64 1.18 -1.20
N LEU A 235 10.18 0.13 -0.56
CA LEU A 235 10.78 -1.02 -1.26
C LEU A 235 9.76 -1.92 -1.95
N TYR A 236 8.63 -2.19 -1.29
CA TYR A 236 7.68 -3.20 -1.79
C TYR A 236 6.49 -2.60 -2.56
N ILE A 237 6.06 -1.37 -2.26
CA ILE A 237 4.90 -0.75 -2.92
C ILE A 237 5.37 0.10 -4.11
N GLN A 238 5.18 -0.43 -5.32
CA GLN A 238 5.58 0.22 -6.57
C GLN A 238 5.03 1.65 -6.71
N GLY A 239 3.78 1.90 -6.27
CA GLY A 239 3.14 3.22 -6.35
C GLY A 239 3.66 4.27 -5.36
N ARG A 240 4.61 3.94 -4.48
CA ARG A 240 5.29 4.91 -3.60
C ARG A 240 6.65 5.38 -4.11
N GLY A 241 7.17 4.71 -5.14
CA GLY A 241 8.08 5.27 -6.14
C GLY A 241 9.28 6.06 -5.62
N ALA A 242 9.97 5.56 -4.58
CA ALA A 242 11.21 6.18 -4.13
C ALA A 242 12.38 5.24 -4.37
N LEU A 243 12.35 4.03 -3.81
CA LEU A 243 13.48 3.10 -3.89
C LEU A 243 13.36 2.10 -5.05
N LYS A 244 14.49 1.69 -5.61
CA LYS A 244 14.56 0.60 -6.59
C LYS A 244 14.09 -0.71 -5.95
N ARG A 245 13.11 -1.39 -6.56
CA ARG A 245 12.53 -2.65 -6.05
C ARG A 245 13.57 -3.77 -5.93
N GLU A 246 14.60 -3.73 -6.76
CA GLU A 246 15.71 -4.67 -6.79
C GLU A 246 16.49 -4.71 -5.47
N LEU A 247 16.50 -3.60 -4.71
CA LEU A 247 17.11 -3.53 -3.39
C LEU A 247 16.44 -4.47 -2.37
N SER A 248 15.23 -4.98 -2.65
CA SER A 248 14.65 -6.06 -1.83
C SER A 248 15.52 -7.32 -1.87
N ALA A 249 16.32 -7.49 -2.92
CA ALA A 249 17.28 -8.57 -3.05
C ALA A 249 18.45 -8.40 -2.08
N CYS A 250 18.80 -7.20 -1.63
CA CYS A 250 19.85 -6.97 -0.65
C CYS A 250 19.41 -7.31 0.79
N LEU A 251 18.11 -7.52 1.03
CA LEU A 251 17.59 -7.90 2.34
C LEU A 251 17.88 -9.36 2.69
N ARG A 252 18.12 -9.62 3.98
CA ARG A 252 18.44 -10.95 4.54
C ARG A 252 17.45 -12.05 4.18
N SER A 253 16.16 -11.75 4.13
CA SER A 253 15.13 -12.76 3.86
C SER A 253 15.03 -13.15 2.37
N GLY A 254 15.69 -12.40 1.49
CA GLY A 254 15.70 -12.56 0.03
C GLY A 254 14.35 -12.48 -0.67
N ARG A 255 13.27 -12.15 0.05
CA ARG A 255 11.89 -12.18 -0.47
C ARG A 255 11.67 -11.09 -1.52
N ALA A 256 11.07 -11.46 -2.65
CA ALA A 256 10.62 -10.51 -3.67
C ALA A 256 9.32 -9.76 -3.30
N LEU A 257 8.58 -10.27 -2.31
CA LEU A 257 7.33 -9.70 -1.80
C LEU A 257 7.36 -9.75 -0.27
N ARG A 258 6.77 -8.74 0.37
CA ARG A 258 6.56 -8.79 1.82
C ARG A 258 5.53 -9.87 2.15
N LEU A 259 5.70 -10.49 3.30
CA LEU A 259 4.72 -11.43 3.86
C LEU A 259 4.28 -10.92 5.23
N PRO A 260 2.97 -11.00 5.55
CA PRO A 260 2.48 -10.78 6.91
C PRO A 260 3.20 -11.69 7.92
N ARG A 261 3.32 -11.21 9.16
CA ARG A 261 4.01 -11.93 10.24
C ARG A 261 3.37 -13.29 10.50
N GLU A 262 2.03 -13.37 10.53
CA GLU A 262 1.31 -14.62 10.73
C GLU A 262 1.62 -15.68 9.66
N ARG A 263 1.59 -15.30 8.38
CA ARG A 263 1.98 -16.23 7.30
C ARG A 263 3.46 -16.61 7.36
N ALA A 264 4.32 -15.75 7.90
CA ALA A 264 5.73 -16.06 8.10
C ALA A 264 5.95 -17.06 9.25
N ARG A 265 5.07 -17.07 10.27
CA ARG A 265 5.06 -18.01 11.39
C ARG A 265 4.52 -19.39 11.00
N ASN A 266 3.47 -19.42 10.17
CA ASN A 266 2.77 -20.66 9.76
C ASN A 266 3.54 -21.54 8.74
N ARG A 267 4.87 -21.45 8.66
CA ARG A 267 5.65 -22.34 7.78
C ARG A 267 5.98 -23.65 8.49
N GLY A 268 5.46 -24.75 7.95
CA GLY A 268 5.90 -26.10 8.29
C GLY A 268 7.38 -26.33 7.98
N LYS A 269 7.98 -27.21 8.79
CA LYS A 269 9.38 -27.67 8.91
C LYS A 269 10.47 -26.62 8.59
N SER A 270 11.26 -26.29 9.62
CA SER A 270 12.55 -25.65 9.42
C SER A 270 13.38 -26.52 8.47
N PHE A 271 13.74 -25.96 7.32
CA PHE A 271 14.94 -26.45 6.65
C PHE A 271 16.10 -25.91 7.47
N LEU A 272 16.54 -26.70 8.47
CA LEU A 272 17.91 -26.60 8.95
C LEU A 272 18.78 -26.90 7.73
N THR A 273 19.22 -25.89 6.99
CA THR A 273 20.50 -26.02 6.29
C THR A 273 21.51 -26.41 7.35
N ASN A 274 22.33 -27.44 7.12
CA ASN A 274 23.42 -27.81 8.03
C ASN A 274 24.09 -26.52 8.52
N ALA A 275 23.81 -26.16 9.77
CA ALA A 275 24.46 -25.02 10.39
C ALA A 275 25.93 -25.38 10.45
N LEU A 276 26.82 -24.42 10.17
CA LEU A 276 28.21 -24.57 10.57
C LEU A 276 28.18 -24.79 12.07
N MET A 277 28.47 -26.01 12.50
CA MET A 277 28.52 -26.35 13.90
C MET A 277 29.75 -25.67 14.50
N ILE A 278 29.76 -25.42 15.81
CA ILE A 278 30.97 -24.93 16.49
C ILE A 278 32.15 -25.89 16.28
N SER A 279 31.88 -27.17 16.01
CA SER A 279 32.86 -28.18 15.62
C SER A 279 33.48 -27.97 14.23
N ASP A 280 32.85 -27.19 13.36
CA ASP A 280 33.34 -26.90 12.00
C ASP A 280 34.23 -25.65 11.94
N ARG A 281 34.56 -25.06 13.11
CA ARG A 281 35.46 -23.90 13.18
C ARG A 281 36.90 -24.34 12.89
N PRO A 282 37.69 -23.58 12.11
CA PRO A 282 39.12 -23.83 11.93
C PRO A 282 39.85 -23.90 13.28
N ALA A 283 40.77 -24.86 13.42
CA ALA A 283 41.54 -25.08 14.65
C ALA A 283 42.33 -23.83 15.08
N GLU A 284 42.75 -23.01 14.11
CA GLU A 284 43.46 -21.73 14.29
C GLU A 284 42.74 -20.74 15.22
N ILE A 285 41.42 -20.89 15.38
CA ILE A 285 40.59 -20.02 16.23
C ILE A 285 40.69 -20.40 17.72
N ASP A 286 41.04 -21.66 18.05
CA ASP A 286 41.18 -22.09 19.44
C ASP A 286 42.44 -21.52 20.12
N ASP A 287 43.49 -21.31 19.34
CA ASP A 287 44.77 -20.86 19.88
C ASP A 287 44.79 -19.35 20.18
N ARG A 288 43.79 -18.59 19.71
CA ARG A 288 43.67 -17.11 19.87
C ARG A 288 44.97 -16.33 19.64
N ALA A 289 45.89 -16.90 18.86
CA ALA A 289 47.25 -16.41 18.70
C ALA A 289 47.31 -15.11 17.89
N VAL A 290 46.23 -14.79 17.14
CA VAL A 290 46.12 -13.58 16.33
C VAL A 290 45.01 -12.68 16.87
N PRO A 291 45.31 -11.43 17.27
CA PRO A 291 44.28 -10.47 17.67
C PRO A 291 43.31 -10.20 16.51
N GLY A 292 42.02 -10.49 16.72
CA GLY A 292 40.97 -10.25 15.72
C GLY A 292 40.05 -11.45 15.42
N HIS A 293 40.29 -12.61 16.04
CA HIS A 293 39.38 -13.76 16.05
C HIS A 293 38.62 -13.91 17.37
#